data_AF-A0AA38GLG0-F1
#
_entry.id   AF-A0AA38GLG0-F1
#
_cell.length_a   1.000
_cell.length_b   1.000
_cell.length_c   1.000
_cell.angle_alpha   90.00
_cell.angle_beta   90.00
_cell.angle_gamma   90.00
#
_symmetry.space_group_name_H-M   'P 1'
#
loop_
_entity.id
_entity.type
_entity.pdbx_description
1 polymer ?
#
loop_
_entity_poly.entity_id
_entity_poly.type
_entity_poly.pdbx_seq_one_letter_code
_entity_poly.pdbx_strand_id
1 'polypeptide(L)'
;LRSRSFFSIHGDLDSVENRFGHLQSLIFTNGNKAHASEVLSRTGLEDYFEGVICFETLNSYPKTAENCNDWDTTISVIPKASILCKPSIEAIECALCIANADPQRTIFFDDSPRNVAAGKFAGLHTVLVGNPIRTEGSDFALESIHNIKEAMPEIWKGNEISENVVPSGRVVIIETVVNA
;
A
#
# COMPACT_ATOMS: atom_id res chain seq x y z
N LEU A 1 10.73 -17.02 -9.51
CA LEU A 1 10.24 -15.67 -9.17
C LEU A 1 9.41 -15.76 -7.89
N ARG A 2 10.04 -15.74 -6.71
CA ARG A 2 9.35 -15.69 -5.40
C ARG A 2 9.65 -14.35 -4.71
N SER A 3 9.52 -13.27 -5.47
CA SER A 3 9.47 -11.94 -4.86
C SER A 3 8.02 -11.71 -4.48
N ARG A 4 7.66 -12.18 -3.28
CA ARG A 4 6.40 -11.87 -2.62
C ARG A 4 6.54 -10.46 -2.05
N SER A 5 5.48 -9.68 -2.12
CA SER A 5 5.36 -8.26 -1.81
C SER A 5 5.78 -7.30 -2.93
N PHE A 6 4.81 -6.96 -3.77
CA PHE A 6 4.76 -5.71 -4.54
C PHE A 6 3.34 -5.12 -4.42
N PHE A 7 3.21 -3.87 -3.97
CA PHE A 7 2.57 -2.73 -4.68
C PHE A 7 1.96 -1.64 -3.74
N SER A 8 2.44 -0.42 -3.95
CA SER A 8 1.86 0.93 -3.81
C SER A 8 0.96 1.39 -2.67
N ILE A 9 1.55 2.31 -1.89
CA ILE A 9 0.93 3.49 -1.27
C ILE A 9 0.23 4.30 -2.38
N HIS A 10 -1.04 4.67 -2.22
CA HIS A 10 -1.74 5.59 -3.12
C HIS A 10 -1.88 6.96 -2.44
N GLY A 11 -1.42 8.03 -3.09
CA GLY A 11 -1.53 9.39 -2.54
C GLY A 11 -2.93 10.01 -2.73
N ASP A 12 -3.41 10.64 -1.65
CA ASP A 12 -4.29 11.81 -1.58
C ASP A 12 -5.64 11.80 -2.38
N LEU A 13 -6.66 11.05 -1.91
CA LEU A 13 -7.99 10.97 -2.57
C LEU A 13 -8.92 12.23 -2.54
N ASP A 14 -8.81 13.10 -1.53
CA ASP A 14 -9.64 14.31 -1.29
C ASP A 14 -9.01 15.72 -1.56
N SER A 15 -7.97 15.91 -2.36
CA SER A 15 -7.54 17.29 -2.68
C SER A 15 -8.48 17.85 -3.76
N VAL A 16 -9.51 18.59 -3.32
CA VAL A 16 -10.52 19.28 -4.14
C VAL A 16 -9.88 20.24 -5.18
N GLU A 17 -8.59 20.58 -5.02
CA GLU A 17 -7.80 21.36 -5.98
C GLU A 17 -7.05 20.54 -7.05
N ASN A 18 -6.96 19.22 -6.92
CA ASN A 18 -6.21 18.37 -7.84
C ASN A 18 -7.16 17.63 -8.80
N ARG A 19 -7.98 18.40 -9.53
CA ARG A 19 -8.68 17.86 -10.71
C ARG A 19 -7.61 17.41 -11.70
N PHE A 20 -7.45 16.09 -11.83
CA PHE A 20 -6.45 15.35 -12.63
C PHE A 20 -5.07 15.07 -11.97
N GLY A 21 -5.00 15.01 -10.64
CA GLY A 21 -3.75 14.76 -9.89
C GLY A 21 -3.13 13.37 -10.11
N HIS A 22 -1.86 13.36 -10.51
CA HIS A 22 -0.96 12.20 -10.59
C HIS A 22 -1.07 11.30 -9.35
N LEU A 23 -1.53 10.05 -9.52
CA LEU A 23 -1.50 9.06 -8.43
C LEU A 23 -0.05 8.69 -8.12
N GLN A 24 0.45 9.14 -6.96
CA GLN A 24 1.79 8.78 -6.50
C GLN A 24 1.84 7.30 -6.14
N SER A 25 2.61 6.54 -6.92
CA SER A 25 2.75 5.10 -6.73
C SER A 25 4.19 4.73 -6.33
N LEU A 26 4.35 4.00 -5.22
CA LEU A 26 5.66 3.64 -4.64
C LEU A 26 5.79 2.13 -4.39
N ILE A 27 6.97 1.56 -4.54
CA ILE A 27 7.19 0.18 -4.12
C ILE A 27 7.68 0.14 -2.69
N PHE A 28 6.97 -0.58 -1.81
CA PHE A 28 7.47 -0.93 -0.49
C PHE A 28 7.82 -2.42 -0.41
N THR A 29 9.10 -2.75 -0.26
CA THR A 29 9.60 -4.14 -0.29
C THR A 29 10.61 -4.43 0.82
N ASN A 30 10.57 -5.67 1.34
CA ASN A 30 11.61 -6.18 2.24
C ASN A 30 12.91 -6.56 1.49
N GLY A 31 12.86 -6.59 0.15
CA GLY A 31 14.03 -6.84 -0.68
C GLY A 31 15.04 -5.68 -0.66
N ASN A 32 16.18 -5.91 -1.29
CA ASN A 32 17.21 -4.91 -1.48
C ASN A 32 17.00 -4.11 -2.79
N LYS A 33 17.70 -2.98 -2.94
CA LYS A 33 17.54 -2.07 -4.10
C LYS A 33 17.86 -2.77 -5.43
N ALA A 34 18.91 -3.60 -5.44
CA ALA A 34 19.34 -4.31 -6.65
C ALA A 34 18.26 -5.27 -7.16
N HIS A 35 17.65 -6.03 -6.25
CA HIS A 35 16.57 -6.96 -6.59
C HIS A 35 15.32 -6.22 -7.06
N ALA A 36 14.93 -5.12 -6.40
CA ALA A 36 13.79 -4.32 -6.83
C ALA A 36 13.99 -3.75 -8.24
N SER A 37 15.17 -3.18 -8.51
CA SER A 37 15.52 -2.64 -9.83
C SER A 37 15.50 -3.71 -10.92
N GLU A 38 16.07 -4.89 -10.65
CA GLU A 38 16.09 -6.00 -11.61
C GLU A 38 14.69 -6.49 -11.95
N VAL A 39 13.80 -6.59 -10.95
CA VAL A 39 12.41 -7.01 -11.18
C VAL A 39 11.66 -5.98 -12.02
N LEU A 40 11.77 -4.70 -11.67
CA LEU A 40 11.13 -3.61 -12.43
C LEU A 40 11.56 -3.61 -13.89
N SER A 41 12.86 -3.79 -14.14
CA SER A 41 13.43 -3.85 -15.49
C SER A 41 12.89 -5.01 -16.30
N ARG A 42 12.85 -6.21 -15.69
CA ARG A 42 12.31 -7.40 -16.35
C ARG A 42 10.81 -7.31 -16.62
N THR A 43 10.05 -6.58 -15.80
CA THR A 43 8.61 -6.40 -15.99
C THR A 43 8.24 -5.18 -16.83
N GLY A 44 9.20 -4.33 -17.19
CA GLY A 44 8.95 -3.08 -17.91
C GLY A 44 8.10 -2.09 -17.12
N LEU A 45 8.22 -2.08 -15.79
CA LEU A 45 7.41 -1.26 -14.89
C LEU A 45 8.19 -0.10 -14.24
N GLU A 46 9.42 0.15 -14.69
CA GLU A 46 10.33 1.14 -14.09
C GLU A 46 9.72 2.55 -14.04
N ASP A 47 9.03 2.96 -15.10
CA ASP A 47 8.44 4.30 -15.24
C ASP A 47 7.04 4.44 -14.60
N TYR A 48 6.50 3.36 -14.02
CA TYR A 48 5.16 3.36 -13.42
C TYR A 48 5.16 3.69 -11.92
N PHE A 49 6.34 3.72 -11.30
CA PHE A 49 6.50 4.02 -9.88
C PHE A 49 7.44 5.20 -9.71
N GLU A 50 7.07 6.11 -8.82
CA GLU A 50 7.92 7.26 -8.49
C GLU A 50 9.17 6.86 -7.70
N GLY A 51 9.13 5.70 -7.03
CA GLY A 51 10.23 5.30 -6.17
C GLY A 51 10.06 3.95 -5.50
N VAL A 52 11.15 3.52 -4.84
CA VAL A 52 11.26 2.26 -4.12
C VAL A 52 11.75 2.51 -2.69
N ILE A 53 10.92 2.16 -1.73
CA ILE A 53 11.27 2.00 -0.31
C ILE A 53 11.66 0.52 -0.11
N CYS A 54 12.96 0.26 -0.13
CA CYS A 54 13.53 -1.07 0.09
C CYS A 54 14.26 -1.14 1.45
N PHE A 55 14.87 -2.29 1.74
CA PHE A 55 15.65 -2.51 2.96
C PHE A 55 16.64 -1.38 3.25
N GLU A 56 17.44 -0.98 2.27
CA GLU A 56 18.45 0.07 2.44
C GLU A 56 17.82 1.43 2.71
N THR A 57 16.77 1.80 1.98
CA THR A 57 16.04 3.06 2.16
C THR A 57 15.50 3.16 3.58
N LEU A 58 14.89 2.07 4.06
CA LEU A 58 14.24 2.04 5.37
C LEU A 58 15.23 2.04 6.54
N ASN A 59 16.35 1.33 6.41
CA ASN A 59 17.33 1.16 7.48
C ASN A 59 18.44 2.22 7.47
N SER A 60 18.51 3.05 6.43
CA SER A 60 19.43 4.21 6.36
C SER A 60 18.73 5.54 6.63
N TYR A 61 17.40 5.54 6.79
CA TYR A 61 16.64 6.77 7.03
C TYR A 61 16.99 7.39 8.40
N PRO A 62 17.45 8.65 8.44
CA PRO A 62 17.82 9.29 9.69
C PRO A 62 16.56 9.56 10.51
N LYS A 63 16.45 8.89 11.66
CA LYS A 63 15.39 9.11 12.64
C LYS A 63 15.73 10.36 13.46
N THR A 64 15.44 11.55 12.93
CA THR A 64 15.43 12.79 13.72
C THR A 64 14.01 13.06 14.22
N ALA A 65 13.89 13.62 15.42
CA ALA A 65 12.61 13.99 16.03
C ALA A 65 11.79 15.03 15.23
N GLU A 66 12.37 15.60 14.17
CA GLU A 66 11.77 16.64 13.33
C GLU A 66 11.14 16.09 12.03
N ASN A 67 11.38 14.82 11.67
CA ASN A 67 10.90 14.23 10.41
C ASN A 67 9.64 13.35 10.57
N CYS A 68 9.04 13.31 11.75
CA CYS A 68 7.76 12.66 12.03
C CYS A 68 6.78 13.73 12.49
N ASN A 69 5.80 14.07 11.65
CA ASN A 69 4.69 14.93 12.05
C ASN A 69 3.88 14.18 13.12
N ASP A 70 4.05 14.61 14.38
CA ASP A 70 3.12 14.50 15.52
C ASP A 70 2.14 13.31 15.51
N TRP A 71 2.66 12.10 15.30
CA TRP A 71 1.97 10.87 15.66
C TRP A 71 2.72 10.30 16.88
N ASP A 72 2.17 10.63 18.04
CA ASP A 72 2.46 10.18 19.40
C ASP A 72 3.92 10.03 19.88
N THR A 73 4.17 10.68 21.01
CA THR A 73 5.46 10.92 21.66
C THR A 73 5.93 9.68 22.43
N THR A 74 6.33 8.61 21.73
CA THR A 74 6.98 7.45 22.38
C THR A 74 8.07 6.75 21.55
N ILE A 75 8.77 7.45 20.64
CA ILE A 75 10.05 6.93 20.09
C ILE A 75 11.15 7.03 21.15
N SER A 76 10.95 6.29 22.24
CA SER A 76 11.92 6.05 23.29
C SER A 76 12.90 5.01 22.77
N VAL A 77 14.08 5.48 22.34
CA VAL A 77 15.33 4.73 22.35
C VAL A 77 15.23 3.31 21.76
N ILE A 78 15.14 3.23 20.42
CA ILE A 78 15.38 1.96 19.73
C ILE A 78 16.85 1.57 19.98
N PRO A 79 17.15 0.38 20.53
CA PRO A 79 18.52 -0.09 20.66
C PRO A 79 19.18 -0.11 19.29
N LYS A 80 20.44 0.33 19.24
CA LYS A 80 21.30 0.24 18.05
C LYS A 80 21.20 -1.19 17.47
N ALA A 81 20.70 -1.31 16.24
CA ALA A 81 20.68 -2.49 15.35
C ALA A 81 19.44 -3.42 15.33
N SER A 82 18.20 -2.93 15.46
CA SER A 82 17.05 -3.70 14.93
C SER A 82 16.84 -3.38 13.43
N ILE A 83 16.76 -4.43 12.62
CA ILE A 83 16.41 -4.31 11.19
C ILE A 83 14.92 -3.96 11.11
N LEU A 84 14.60 -2.84 10.46
CA LEU A 84 13.23 -2.51 10.08
C LEU A 84 12.88 -3.21 8.77
N CYS A 85 11.76 -3.95 8.78
CA CYS A 85 11.14 -4.55 7.61
C CYS A 85 9.70 -4.96 7.93
N LYS A 86 8.85 -5.13 6.91
CA LYS A 86 7.51 -5.71 7.11
C LYS A 86 7.62 -7.11 7.74
N PRO A 87 6.69 -7.52 8.62
CA PRO A 87 5.42 -6.90 8.98
C PRO A 87 5.50 -5.97 10.21
N SER A 88 6.66 -5.44 10.58
CA SER A 88 6.72 -4.46 11.69
C SER A 88 5.89 -3.22 11.35
N ILE A 89 5.10 -2.76 12.31
CA ILE A 89 4.27 -1.54 12.17
C ILE A 89 5.21 -0.33 12.01
N GLU A 90 6.32 -0.32 12.76
CA GLU A 90 7.36 0.71 12.70
C GLU A 90 8.01 0.79 11.30
N ALA A 91 8.11 -0.34 10.58
CA ALA A 91 8.57 -0.35 9.21
C ALA A 91 7.58 0.33 8.26
N ILE A 92 6.26 0.20 8.50
CA ILE A 92 5.21 0.83 7.71
C ILE A 92 5.13 2.32 8.02
N GLU A 93 5.17 2.71 9.30
CA GLU A 93 5.18 4.11 9.73
C GLU A 93 6.39 4.86 9.19
N CYS A 94 7.58 4.24 9.22
CA CYS A 94 8.77 4.81 8.62
C CYS A 94 8.63 4.93 7.09
N ALA A 95 8.02 3.95 6.42
CA ALA A 95 7.73 4.04 4.98
C ALA A 95 6.76 5.19 4.66
N LEU A 96 5.74 5.42 5.49
CA LEU A 96 4.82 6.55 5.37
C LEU A 96 5.53 7.89 5.55
N CYS A 97 6.43 7.99 6.53
CA CYS A 97 7.26 9.17 6.74
C CYS A 97 8.16 9.45 5.53
N ILE A 98 8.83 8.41 4.99
CA ILE A 98 9.68 8.53 3.79
C ILE A 98 8.87 8.96 2.58
N ALA A 99 7.64 8.44 2.44
CA ALA A 99 6.73 8.77 1.35
C ALA A 99 6.02 10.13 1.54
N ASN A 100 6.10 10.74 2.73
CA ASN A 100 5.27 11.88 3.13
C ASN A 100 3.78 11.63 2.85
N ALA A 101 3.29 10.44 3.19
CA ALA A 101 1.95 9.99 2.85
C ALA A 101 1.04 9.97 4.09
N ASP A 102 -0.21 10.41 3.90
CA ASP A 102 -1.27 10.31 4.91
C ASP A 102 -1.79 8.86 4.99
N PRO A 103 -1.71 8.19 6.16
CA PRO A 103 -2.17 6.82 6.31
C PRO A 103 -3.64 6.63 5.91
N GLN A 104 -4.52 7.57 6.27
CA GLN A 104 -5.96 7.46 6.03
C GLN A 104 -6.33 7.62 4.55
N ARG A 105 -5.42 8.19 3.75
CA ARG A 105 -5.62 8.37 2.30
C ARG A 105 -4.76 7.42 1.49
N THR A 106 -4.06 6.51 2.17
CA THR A 106 -3.13 5.55 1.57
C THR A 106 -3.76 4.16 1.49
N ILE A 107 -3.73 3.60 0.28
CA ILE A 107 -4.07 2.20 0.04
C ILE A 107 -2.77 1.39 -0.01
N PHE A 108 -2.77 0.19 0.58
CA PHE A 108 -1.63 -0.71 0.67
C PHE A 108 -1.97 -2.10 0.14
N PHE A 109 -1.23 -2.55 -0.88
CA PHE A 109 -1.39 -3.87 -1.48
C PHE A 109 -0.22 -4.78 -1.08
N ASP A 110 -0.53 -5.96 -0.56
CA ASP A 110 0.50 -6.98 -0.28
C ASP A 110 -0.13 -8.38 -0.38
N ASP A 111 0.68 -9.37 -0.77
CA ASP A 111 0.24 -10.78 -0.83
C ASP A 111 0.45 -11.50 0.51
N SER A 112 1.09 -10.86 1.49
CA SER A 112 1.27 -11.38 2.83
C SER A 112 0.17 -10.88 3.78
N PRO A 113 -0.68 -11.76 4.34
CA PRO A 113 -1.68 -11.38 5.34
C PRO A 113 -1.09 -10.67 6.55
N ARG A 114 0.14 -11.02 6.94
CA ARG A 114 0.85 -10.37 8.06
C ARG A 114 1.24 -8.93 7.74
N ASN A 115 1.71 -8.67 6.51
CA ASN A 115 2.03 -7.32 6.08
C ASN A 115 0.76 -6.47 5.97
N VAL A 116 -0.30 -7.03 5.39
CA VAL A 116 -1.64 -6.41 5.28
C VAL A 116 -2.17 -6.03 6.67
N ALA A 117 -2.14 -6.95 7.63
CA ALA A 117 -2.59 -6.68 8.99
C ALA A 117 -1.80 -5.54 9.65
N ALA A 118 -0.47 -5.53 9.51
CA ALA A 118 0.36 -4.44 10.01
C ALA A 118 0.02 -3.10 9.35
N GLY A 119 -0.25 -3.10 8.03
CA GLY A 119 -0.72 -1.91 7.31
C GLY A 119 -2.02 -1.39 7.89
N LYS A 120 -2.95 -2.28 8.23
CA LYS A 120 -4.22 -1.91 8.83
C LYS A 120 -4.04 -1.31 10.22
N PHE A 121 -3.16 -1.87 11.04
CA PHE A 121 -2.81 -1.31 12.34
C PHE A 121 -2.17 0.08 12.23
N ALA A 122 -1.38 0.32 11.18
CA ALA A 122 -0.80 1.64 10.88
C ALA A 122 -1.81 2.65 10.28
N GLY A 123 -3.10 2.29 10.18
CA GLY A 123 -4.15 3.19 9.70
C GLY A 123 -4.38 3.19 8.18
N LEU A 124 -3.75 2.28 7.44
CA LEU A 124 -3.90 2.19 5.98
C LEU A 124 -5.22 1.55 5.56
N HIS A 125 -5.69 1.90 4.36
CA HIS A 125 -6.62 1.06 3.61
C HIS A 125 -5.86 -0.13 3.03
N THR A 126 -6.34 -1.35 3.21
CA THR A 126 -5.54 -2.54 2.88
C THR A 126 -6.20 -3.51 1.92
N VAL A 127 -5.41 -4.05 1.00
CA VAL A 127 -5.85 -5.00 -0.02
C VAL A 127 -4.92 -6.22 -0.02
N LEU A 128 -5.47 -7.39 0.33
CA LEU A 128 -4.77 -8.66 0.16
C LEU A 128 -4.84 -9.09 -1.30
N VAL A 129 -3.69 -9.39 -1.91
CA VAL A 129 -3.61 -9.83 -3.31
C VAL A 129 -3.17 -11.29 -3.39
N GLY A 130 -3.72 -12.05 -4.35
CA GLY A 130 -3.42 -13.48 -4.53
C GLY A 130 -4.39 -14.42 -3.80
N ASN A 131 -5.37 -13.88 -3.07
CA ASN A 131 -6.39 -14.64 -2.37
C ASN A 131 -7.70 -13.84 -2.40
N PRO A 132 -8.81 -14.39 -2.93
CA PRO A 132 -10.10 -13.69 -2.95
C PRO A 132 -10.77 -13.61 -1.56
N ILE A 133 -10.26 -14.33 -0.57
CA ILE A 133 -10.82 -14.37 0.79
C ILE A 133 -10.10 -13.34 1.66
N ARG A 134 -10.88 -12.42 2.23
CA ARG A 134 -10.39 -11.45 3.22
C ARG A 134 -9.86 -12.15 4.47
N THR A 135 -8.76 -11.65 4.99
CA THR A 135 -8.24 -12.01 6.30
C THR A 135 -8.43 -10.86 7.28
N GLU A 136 -8.26 -11.15 8.57
CA GLU A 136 -8.16 -10.10 9.59
C GLU A 136 -7.09 -9.08 9.17
N GLY A 137 -7.43 -7.79 9.27
CA GLY A 137 -6.57 -6.70 8.81
C GLY A 137 -6.67 -6.37 7.31
N SER A 138 -7.52 -7.04 6.53
CA SER A 138 -7.73 -6.75 5.10
C SER A 138 -9.08 -6.08 4.85
N ASP A 139 -9.09 -4.86 4.30
CA ASP A 139 -10.34 -4.18 3.90
C ASP A 139 -10.92 -4.82 2.64
N PHE A 140 -10.06 -5.15 1.68
CA PHE A 140 -10.43 -5.82 0.43
C PHE A 140 -9.53 -7.03 0.17
N ALA A 141 -9.95 -7.92 -0.72
CA ALA A 141 -9.15 -9.07 -1.14
C ALA A 141 -9.35 -9.34 -2.64
N LEU A 142 -8.26 -9.59 -3.36
CA LEU A 142 -8.23 -9.84 -4.79
C LEU A 142 -7.53 -11.16 -5.05
N GLU A 143 -8.10 -12.01 -5.92
CA GLU A 143 -7.37 -13.18 -6.43
C GLU A 143 -6.16 -12.76 -7.28
N SER A 144 -6.27 -11.66 -8.02
CA SER A 144 -5.21 -11.12 -8.84
C SER A 144 -5.25 -9.60 -8.90
N ILE A 145 -4.09 -8.95 -9.00
CA ILE A 145 -3.97 -7.50 -9.15
C ILE A 145 -4.69 -6.99 -10.41
N HIS A 146 -4.86 -7.84 -11.42
CA HIS A 146 -5.57 -7.49 -12.66
C HIS A 146 -7.06 -7.19 -12.43
N ASN A 147 -7.65 -7.66 -11.33
CA ASN A 147 -9.04 -7.40 -10.97
C ASN A 147 -9.26 -6.07 -10.22
N ILE A 148 -8.21 -5.26 -10.02
CA ILE A 148 -8.29 -4.02 -9.23
C ILE A 148 -9.36 -3.05 -9.73
N LYS A 149 -9.56 -2.94 -11.06
CA LYS A 149 -10.55 -2.03 -11.65
C LYS A 149 -11.99 -2.41 -11.30
N GLU A 150 -12.26 -3.71 -11.23
CA GLU A 150 -13.59 -4.23 -10.89
C GLU A 150 -13.85 -4.17 -9.39
N ALA A 151 -12.81 -4.40 -8.60
CA ALA A 151 -12.91 -4.49 -7.16
C ALA A 151 -12.83 -3.14 -6.43
N MET A 152 -12.19 -2.14 -7.05
CA MET A 152 -12.07 -0.78 -6.50
C MET A 152 -12.41 0.28 -7.57
N PRO A 153 -13.63 0.28 -8.11
CA PRO A 153 -14.00 1.15 -9.23
C PRO A 153 -13.98 2.63 -8.84
N GLU A 154 -14.21 2.97 -7.57
CA GLU A 154 -14.11 4.33 -7.02
C GLU A 154 -12.74 4.99 -7.24
N ILE A 155 -11.63 4.24 -7.25
CA ILE A 155 -10.30 4.78 -7.57
C ILE A 155 -10.21 5.21 -9.04
N TRP A 156 -10.98 4.56 -9.93
CA TRP A 156 -10.92 4.77 -11.38
C TRP A 156 -12.02 5.69 -11.94
N LYS A 157 -13.10 5.90 -11.17
CA LYS A 157 -14.30 6.69 -11.57
C LYS A 157 -14.05 8.20 -11.74
N GLY A 158 -12.85 8.71 -11.48
CA GLY A 158 -12.45 10.07 -11.80
C GLY A 158 -12.27 10.37 -13.31
N ASN A 159 -12.32 9.35 -14.18
CA ASN A 159 -11.96 9.48 -15.61
C ASN A 159 -13.11 9.31 -16.61
N GLU A 160 -14.35 9.07 -16.18
CA GLU A 160 -15.46 8.87 -17.12
C GLU A 160 -16.58 9.89 -16.90
N ILE A 161 -16.61 10.92 -17.74
CA ILE A 161 -17.86 11.59 -18.07
C ILE A 161 -18.71 10.56 -18.81
N SER A 162 -19.69 10.01 -18.09
CA SER A 162 -20.89 9.31 -18.54
C SER A 162 -20.85 8.61 -19.91
N GLU A 163 -21.02 7.29 -19.92
CA GLU A 163 -22.08 6.70 -20.75
C GLU A 163 -22.55 5.37 -20.17
N ASN A 164 -23.87 5.22 -20.09
CA ASN A 164 -24.58 4.11 -19.47
C ASN A 164 -24.19 2.76 -20.10
N VAL A 165 -23.43 1.94 -19.37
CA VAL A 165 -23.36 0.50 -19.65
C VAL A 165 -23.59 -0.26 -18.35
N VAL A 166 -24.70 -0.99 -18.32
CA VAL A 166 -25.07 -1.91 -17.24
C VAL A 166 -24.01 -3.02 -17.15
N PRO A 167 -23.31 -3.23 -16.02
CA PRO A 167 -22.36 -4.33 -15.92
C PRO A 167 -23.11 -5.65 -15.81
N SER A 168 -23.06 -6.45 -16.87
CA SER A 168 -23.41 -7.87 -16.85
C SER A 168 -22.23 -8.64 -16.26
N GLY A 169 -22.17 -8.75 -14.94
CA GLY A 169 -21.19 -9.57 -14.23
C GLY A 169 -21.57 -9.67 -12.76
N ARG A 170 -21.69 -10.88 -12.21
CA ARG A 170 -22.02 -11.09 -10.79
C ARG A 170 -20.89 -10.57 -9.91
N VAL A 171 -21.05 -9.37 -9.38
CA VAL A 171 -20.34 -8.92 -8.18
C VAL A 171 -21.02 -9.58 -6.99
N VAL A 172 -20.31 -10.48 -6.31
CA VAL A 172 -20.81 -11.07 -5.06
C VAL A 172 -20.29 -10.20 -3.90
N ILE A 173 -21.08 -9.22 -3.51
CA ILE A 173 -20.90 -8.50 -2.23
C ILE A 173 -21.49 -9.42 -1.15
N ILE A 174 -20.65 -10.23 -0.50
CA ILE A 174 -21.10 -11.02 0.66
C ILE A 174 -20.91 -10.17 1.92
N GLU A 175 -21.93 -9.41 2.29
CA GLU A 175 -22.09 -8.94 3.66
C GLU A 175 -22.45 -10.14 4.54
N THR A 176 -21.47 -10.80 5.13
CA THR A 176 -21.77 -11.77 6.19
C THR A 176 -21.88 -11.02 7.50
N VAL A 177 -23.11 -10.67 7.89
CA VAL A 177 -23.41 -10.30 9.28
C VAL A 177 -23.31 -11.58 10.10
N VAL A 178 -22.24 -11.70 10.88
CA VAL A 178 -22.13 -12.76 11.89
C VAL A 178 -23.01 -12.33 13.06
N ASN A 179 -24.23 -12.84 13.13
CA ASN A 179 -25.01 -12.76 14.37
C ASN A 179 -24.44 -13.76 15.38
N ALA A 180 -24.12 -13.25 16.56
CA ALA A 180 -23.67 -14.02 17.72
C ALA A 180 -24.75 -14.96 18.26
#